data_AF-A0A9N7UAB3-F1
#
_entry.id   AF-A0A9N7UAB3-F1
#
_cell.length_a   1.000
_cell.length_b   1.000
_cell.length_c   1.000
_cell.angle_alpha   90.00
_cell.angle_beta   90.00
_cell.angle_gamma   90.00
#
_symmetry.space_group_name_H-M   'P 1'
#
loop_
_entity.id
_entity.type
_entity.pdbx_description
1 polymer ?
#
loop_
_entity_poly.entity_id
_entity_poly.type
_entity_poly.pdbx_seq_one_letter_code
_entity_poly.pdbx_strand_id
1 'polypeptide(L)'
;MDQRQCLFVCVLLALCATQTANGGNILVWYTEGSHWINMKPVLEALLDRGHQVTVLVPSTTLFMNTSISSRFQYENFEVSISLKEMETLFDNFLQFTMYEMDQINSLQMYMKFIELMEVNLQYTLKYLDGVLKSDTVMKKLKEGKYDLLLADPVYTGSDLTAEILGIPLVFSLRFSFVNNWERYCGQLPAPPSFVPAVMSKLTDKMDFSERVWNFAFYLLNDIILNNIYWKKVDAYYSEIQGKPTSACQTMSRADFWLIRTYWDFEFPRPFLPNFKYVGGIHCRPAKPLPEDMEEFVQSSGDAGIVVFTLGSMVKNITAEKANVIASGLAQIPQKVLWRYSGEKPETLGDNTRLYDWIPQNDLLGHHKTRAFITHGGTNGIYEAIYHGVPMVGIPLFGDQPDNMAHMKAKGAAVIMDLNFMKPEDLRDAINTVIKEKSYKESAMRLSSIHHDRPTSPLDEALFWIEFTMRNNGAKHLRVQAHELTWYQYHSLDVLAFLLAVVLLITLLFIGTWRFCFRMCCGRRGKKKTE
;
A
#
# COMPACT_ATOMS: atom_id res chain seq x y z
N MET A 1 -44.51 -29.51 23.29
CA MET A 1 -44.67 -28.45 22.28
C MET A 1 -45.99 -28.70 21.57
N ASP A 2 -46.86 -27.70 21.54
CA ASP A 2 -48.13 -27.77 20.82
C ASP A 2 -47.86 -27.91 19.31
N GLN A 3 -48.70 -28.63 18.57
CA GLN A 3 -48.51 -28.93 17.14
C GLN A 3 -48.40 -27.63 16.32
N ARG A 4 -49.05 -26.56 16.78
CA ARG A 4 -48.91 -25.19 16.26
C ARG A 4 -47.52 -24.58 16.47
N GLN A 5 -46.87 -24.84 17.62
CA GLN A 5 -45.51 -24.36 17.89
C GLN A 5 -44.48 -25.08 17.01
N CYS A 6 -44.63 -26.39 16.78
CA CYS A 6 -43.80 -27.12 15.82
C CYS A 6 -43.94 -26.56 14.41
N LEU A 7 -45.17 -26.30 13.95
CA LEU A 7 -45.42 -25.76 12.62
C LEU A 7 -44.81 -24.35 12.47
N PHE A 8 -44.93 -23.50 13.49
CA PHE A 8 -44.39 -22.15 13.49
C PHE A 8 -42.85 -22.16 13.47
N VAL A 9 -42.20 -23.05 14.22
CA VAL A 9 -40.74 -23.24 14.19
C VAL A 9 -40.28 -23.79 12.84
N CYS A 10 -41.01 -24.74 12.24
CA CYS A 10 -40.69 -25.24 10.90
C CYS A 10 -40.87 -24.18 9.80
N VAL A 11 -41.89 -23.32 9.90
CA VAL A 11 -42.11 -22.21 8.96
C VAL A 11 -41.06 -21.13 9.15
N LEU A 12 -40.65 -20.81 10.38
CA LEU A 12 -39.53 -19.90 10.65
C LEU A 12 -38.21 -20.47 10.13
N LEU A 13 -37.93 -21.76 10.35
CA LEU A 13 -36.74 -22.43 9.82
C LEU A 13 -36.77 -22.48 8.29
N ALA A 14 -37.93 -22.70 7.68
CA ALA A 14 -38.09 -22.65 6.22
C ALA A 14 -37.92 -21.21 5.68
N LEU A 15 -38.46 -20.20 6.37
CA LEU A 15 -38.29 -18.78 6.00
C LEU A 15 -36.84 -18.33 6.15
N CYS A 16 -36.14 -18.78 7.20
CA CYS A 16 -34.70 -18.59 7.39
C CYS A 16 -33.88 -19.39 6.35
N ALA A 17 -34.33 -20.57 5.94
CA ALA A 17 -33.70 -21.34 4.86
C ALA A 17 -33.97 -20.76 3.46
N THR A 18 -35.03 -19.96 3.30
CA THR A 18 -35.34 -19.21 2.06
C THR A 18 -34.78 -17.79 2.03
N GLN A 19 -34.11 -17.32 3.08
CA GLN A 19 -33.11 -16.28 2.89
C GLN A 19 -31.98 -16.92 2.09
N THR A 20 -32.12 -16.90 0.78
CA THR A 20 -31.02 -17.15 -0.14
C THR A 20 -29.88 -16.25 0.32
N ALA A 21 -28.84 -16.83 0.91
CA ALA A 21 -27.59 -16.13 1.10
C ALA A 21 -27.20 -15.65 -0.30
N ASN A 22 -27.34 -14.35 -0.54
CA ASN A 22 -27.13 -13.77 -1.87
C ASN A 22 -25.62 -13.60 -2.08
N GLY A 23 -24.92 -14.73 -2.10
CA GLY A 23 -23.48 -14.83 -2.22
C GLY A 23 -23.08 -14.57 -3.67
N GLY A 24 -22.36 -13.48 -3.90
CA GLY A 24 -21.70 -13.22 -5.18
C GLY A 24 -20.50 -14.13 -5.42
N ASN A 25 -20.15 -14.30 -6.70
CA ASN A 25 -18.99 -15.04 -7.18
C ASN A 25 -17.85 -14.07 -7.51
N ILE A 26 -16.75 -14.13 -6.76
CA ILE A 26 -15.68 -13.15 -6.77
C ILE A 26 -14.43 -13.75 -7.41
N LEU A 27 -13.97 -13.11 -8.49
CA LEU A 27 -12.66 -13.39 -9.07
C LEU A 27 -11.61 -12.55 -8.36
N VAL A 28 -10.52 -13.18 -7.93
CA VAL A 28 -9.41 -12.51 -7.26
C VAL A 28 -8.17 -12.60 -8.14
N TRP A 29 -7.60 -11.44 -8.46
CA TRP A 29 -6.35 -11.37 -9.20
C TRP A 29 -5.19 -11.90 -8.34
N TYR A 30 -4.20 -12.50 -9.00
CA TYR A 30 -3.06 -13.09 -8.29
C TYR A 30 -2.25 -12.02 -7.55
N THR A 31 -1.64 -12.40 -6.42
CA THR A 31 -0.76 -11.55 -5.60
C THR A 31 0.29 -12.43 -4.90
N GLU A 32 1.31 -11.84 -4.30
CA GLU A 32 2.36 -12.59 -3.59
C GLU A 32 2.67 -12.00 -2.20
N GLY A 33 3.33 -12.81 -1.37
CA GLY A 33 3.96 -12.37 -0.12
C GLY A 33 3.01 -11.63 0.83
N SER A 34 3.43 -10.44 1.26
CA SER A 34 2.67 -9.61 2.20
C SER A 34 1.33 -9.10 1.64
N HIS A 35 1.21 -8.96 0.31
CA HIS A 35 -0.02 -8.55 -0.35
C HIS A 35 -1.08 -9.66 -0.25
N TRP A 36 -0.67 -10.92 -0.50
CA TRP A 36 -1.51 -12.09 -0.29
C TRP A 36 -1.91 -12.26 1.19
N ILE A 37 -0.94 -12.13 2.11
CA ILE A 37 -1.20 -12.23 3.57
C ILE A 37 -2.23 -11.18 4.02
N ASN A 38 -2.18 -9.97 3.48
CA ASN A 38 -3.13 -8.91 3.82
C ASN A 38 -4.52 -9.13 3.22
N MET A 39 -4.60 -9.62 1.98
CA MET A 39 -5.86 -9.83 1.28
C MET A 39 -6.60 -11.08 1.77
N LYS A 40 -5.87 -12.12 2.19
CA LYS A 40 -6.44 -13.40 2.62
C LYS A 40 -7.52 -13.29 3.72
N PRO A 41 -7.35 -12.51 4.82
CA PRO A 41 -8.41 -12.29 5.81
C PRO A 41 -9.71 -11.73 5.22
N VAL A 42 -9.62 -10.85 4.21
CA VAL A 42 -10.79 -10.30 3.52
C VAL A 42 -11.52 -11.40 2.77
N LEU A 43 -10.77 -12.23 2.03
CA LEU A 43 -11.33 -13.35 1.27
C LEU A 43 -11.97 -14.39 2.19
N GLU A 44 -11.35 -14.71 3.33
CA GLU A 44 -11.89 -15.62 4.34
C GLU A 44 -13.22 -15.10 4.91
N ALA A 45 -13.30 -13.80 5.21
CA ALA A 45 -14.53 -13.18 5.69
C ALA A 45 -15.63 -13.10 4.61
N LEU A 46 -15.28 -12.94 3.33
CA LEU A 46 -16.23 -13.04 2.23
C LEU A 46 -16.82 -14.46 2.12
N LEU A 47 -15.99 -15.50 2.25
CA LEU A 47 -16.46 -16.88 2.31
C LEU A 47 -17.40 -17.12 3.49
N ASP A 48 -17.08 -16.57 4.67
CA ASP A 48 -17.94 -16.66 5.87
C ASP A 48 -19.30 -15.98 5.66
N ARG A 49 -19.39 -15.02 4.75
CA ARG A 49 -20.62 -14.32 4.35
C ARG A 49 -21.35 -14.98 3.17
N GLY A 50 -20.89 -16.15 2.75
CA GLY A 50 -21.54 -16.98 1.73
C GLY A 50 -21.11 -16.70 0.29
N HIS A 51 -20.09 -15.87 0.07
CA HIS A 51 -19.53 -15.62 -1.26
C HIS A 51 -18.72 -16.82 -1.76
N GLN A 52 -18.62 -16.97 -3.08
CA GLN A 52 -17.66 -17.88 -3.71
C GLN A 52 -16.43 -17.06 -4.13
N VAL A 53 -15.24 -17.62 -3.91
CA VAL A 53 -13.98 -16.92 -4.18
C VAL A 53 -13.09 -17.82 -5.03
N THR A 54 -12.76 -17.35 -6.23
CA THR A 54 -11.79 -17.97 -7.14
C THR A 54 -10.55 -17.09 -7.23
N VAL A 55 -9.40 -17.63 -6.83
CA VAL A 55 -8.12 -16.93 -6.83
C VAL A 55 -7.27 -17.42 -8.00
N LEU A 56 -6.83 -16.50 -8.84
CA LEU A 56 -5.82 -16.80 -9.86
C LEU A 56 -4.47 -17.06 -9.20
N VAL A 57 -3.78 -18.11 -9.63
CA VAL A 57 -2.45 -18.44 -9.12
C VAL A 57 -1.49 -18.75 -10.27
N PRO A 58 -0.33 -18.09 -10.36
CA PRO A 58 0.67 -18.44 -11.37
C PRO A 58 1.34 -19.78 -11.03
N SER A 59 1.83 -20.50 -12.06
CA SER A 59 2.65 -21.70 -11.85
C SER A 59 3.98 -21.42 -11.14
N THR A 60 4.40 -20.15 -11.06
CA THR A 60 5.61 -19.67 -10.37
C THR A 60 5.33 -18.82 -9.12
N THR A 61 4.59 -19.36 -8.16
CA THR A 61 4.40 -18.67 -6.87
C THR A 61 5.59 -18.85 -5.93
N LEU A 62 6.05 -17.74 -5.32
CA LEU A 62 7.17 -17.74 -4.37
C LEU A 62 6.71 -17.86 -2.91
N PHE A 63 5.55 -17.28 -2.58
CA PHE A 63 5.13 -17.10 -1.19
C PHE A 63 3.70 -17.56 -0.91
N MET A 64 2.90 -17.91 -1.93
CA MET A 64 1.61 -18.54 -1.70
C MET A 64 1.77 -20.03 -1.45
N ASN A 65 1.37 -20.48 -0.25
CA ASN A 65 1.24 -21.91 0.01
C ASN A 65 -0.13 -22.41 -0.43
N THR A 66 -0.21 -22.92 -1.67
CA THR A 66 -1.42 -23.52 -2.25
C THR A 66 -1.64 -24.98 -1.85
N SER A 67 -0.66 -25.62 -1.18
CA SER A 67 -0.75 -27.01 -0.73
C SER A 67 -1.57 -27.19 0.56
N ILE A 68 -1.78 -26.11 1.31
CA ILE A 68 -2.68 -26.11 2.47
C ILE A 68 -4.11 -25.99 1.95
N SER A 69 -4.96 -26.97 2.31
CA SER A 69 -6.41 -26.94 2.08
C SER A 69 -6.98 -25.57 2.45
N SER A 70 -7.23 -24.74 1.45
CA SER A 70 -7.92 -23.47 1.61
C SER A 70 -9.39 -23.67 1.27
N ARG A 71 -10.24 -22.79 1.80
CA ARG A 71 -11.65 -22.73 1.39
C ARG A 71 -11.84 -22.01 0.05
N PHE A 72 -10.76 -21.58 -0.60
CA PHE A 72 -10.78 -20.89 -1.89
C PHE A 72 -10.76 -21.90 -3.04
N GLN A 73 -11.31 -21.50 -4.18
CA GLN A 73 -11.04 -22.17 -5.45
C GLN A 73 -9.79 -21.55 -6.05
N TYR A 74 -8.80 -22.36 -6.40
CA TYR A 74 -7.59 -21.89 -7.10
C TYR A 74 -7.70 -22.20 -8.59
N GLU A 75 -7.55 -21.18 -9.44
CA GLU A 75 -7.43 -21.33 -10.88
C GLU A 75 -5.99 -21.02 -11.28
N ASN A 76 -5.25 -22.08 -11.58
CA ASN A 76 -3.84 -21.97 -11.93
C ASN A 76 -3.67 -21.50 -13.39
N PHE A 77 -2.68 -20.66 -13.66
CA PHE A 77 -2.28 -20.29 -15.00
C PHE A 77 -0.78 -20.45 -15.20
N GLU A 78 -0.38 -20.84 -16.41
CA GLU A 78 1.03 -21.08 -16.75
C GLU A 78 1.74 -19.78 -17.08
N VAL A 79 2.98 -19.65 -16.58
CA VAL A 79 3.85 -18.52 -16.84
C VAL A 79 5.12 -19.02 -17.55
N SER A 80 5.61 -18.27 -18.53
CA SER A 80 6.79 -18.64 -19.33
C SER A 80 8.14 -18.47 -18.60
N ILE A 81 8.11 -18.28 -17.29
CA ILE A 81 9.27 -18.05 -16.42
C ILE A 81 9.37 -19.26 -15.51
N SER A 82 10.58 -19.70 -15.17
CA SER A 82 10.75 -20.75 -14.15
C SER A 82 10.76 -20.18 -12.73
N LEU A 83 10.37 -21.00 -11.75
CA LEU A 83 10.43 -20.62 -10.33
C LEU A 83 11.86 -20.21 -9.92
N LYS A 84 12.88 -20.92 -10.42
CA LYS A 84 14.29 -20.64 -10.13
C LYS A 84 14.75 -19.27 -10.66
N GLU A 85 14.28 -18.86 -11.84
CA GLU A 85 14.55 -17.52 -12.37
C GLU A 85 13.93 -16.44 -11.48
N MET A 86 12.70 -16.66 -10.99
CA MET A 86 12.04 -15.75 -10.04
C MET A 86 12.77 -15.67 -8.71
N GLU A 87 13.21 -16.80 -8.15
CA GLU A 87 14.03 -16.85 -6.93
C GLU A 87 15.33 -16.07 -7.11
N THR A 88 16.04 -16.29 -8.22
CA THR A 88 17.30 -15.59 -8.51
C THR A 88 17.10 -14.08 -8.66
N LEU A 89 16.02 -13.66 -9.34
CA LEU A 89 15.69 -12.24 -9.48
C LEU A 89 15.40 -11.60 -8.12
N PHE A 90 14.63 -12.29 -7.28
CA PHE A 90 14.29 -11.83 -5.95
C PHE A 90 15.50 -11.76 -5.02
N ASP A 91 16.37 -12.76 -5.04
CA ASP A 91 17.62 -12.78 -4.26
C ASP A 91 18.56 -11.66 -4.69
N ASN A 92 18.71 -11.41 -5.99
CA ASN A 92 19.51 -10.29 -6.50
C ASN A 92 18.94 -8.93 -6.07
N PHE A 93 17.61 -8.79 -6.05
CA PHE A 93 16.95 -7.59 -5.55
C PHE A 93 17.23 -7.37 -4.06
N LEU A 94 17.09 -8.42 -3.23
CA LEU A 94 17.39 -8.33 -1.80
C LEU A 94 18.87 -8.03 -1.55
N GLN A 95 19.77 -8.72 -2.24
CA GLN A 95 21.21 -8.51 -2.12
C GLN A 95 21.58 -7.06 -2.40
N PHE A 96 21.08 -6.50 -3.52
CA PHE A 96 21.33 -5.12 -3.87
C PHE A 96 20.76 -4.14 -2.83
N THR A 97 19.48 -4.27 -2.49
CA THR A 97 18.78 -3.32 -1.62
C THR A 97 19.29 -3.34 -0.19
N MET A 98 19.65 -4.52 0.33
CA MET A 98 20.05 -4.69 1.73
C MET A 98 21.52 -4.38 1.98
N TYR A 99 22.42 -4.64 1.02
CA TYR A 99 23.87 -4.64 1.30
C TYR A 99 24.70 -3.74 0.36
N GLU A 100 24.24 -3.48 -0.85
CA GLU A 100 25.02 -2.78 -1.88
C GLU A 100 24.55 -1.32 -2.08
N MET A 101 23.26 -1.06 -1.82
CA MET A 101 22.64 0.24 -2.07
C MET A 101 23.33 1.40 -1.33
N ASP A 102 23.80 1.17 -0.10
CA ASP A 102 24.48 2.20 0.71
C ASP A 102 25.93 2.47 0.27
N GLN A 103 26.46 1.66 -0.66
CA GLN A 103 27.85 1.75 -1.14
C GLN A 103 27.97 2.59 -2.43
N ILE A 104 26.84 2.97 -3.03
CA ILE A 104 26.79 3.67 -4.31
C ILE A 104 26.22 5.09 -4.15
N ASN A 105 26.51 5.97 -5.11
CA ASN A 105 25.97 7.32 -5.08
C ASN A 105 24.51 7.37 -5.56
N SER A 106 23.84 8.50 -5.31
CA SER A 106 22.42 8.69 -5.63
C SER A 106 22.09 8.50 -7.11
N LEU A 107 22.99 8.86 -8.03
CA LEU A 107 22.76 8.69 -9.47
C LEU A 107 22.79 7.21 -9.86
N GLN A 108 23.78 6.47 -9.38
CA GLN A 108 23.90 5.03 -9.61
C GLN A 108 22.71 4.27 -9.00
N MET A 109 22.31 4.66 -7.78
CA MET A 109 21.13 4.10 -7.11
C MET A 109 19.88 4.30 -7.96
N TYR A 110 19.71 5.50 -8.52
CA TYR A 110 18.57 5.82 -9.36
C TYR A 110 18.58 5.07 -10.70
N MET A 111 19.74 4.93 -11.34
CA MET A 111 19.89 4.11 -12.55
C MET A 111 19.55 2.64 -12.27
N LYS A 112 20.00 2.09 -11.14
CA LYS A 112 19.70 0.71 -10.77
C LYS A 112 18.23 0.50 -10.44
N PHE A 113 17.58 1.48 -9.80
CA PHE A 113 16.14 1.46 -9.57
C PHE A 113 15.35 1.42 -10.89
N ILE A 114 15.74 2.24 -11.87
CA ILE A 114 15.16 2.23 -13.23
C ILE A 114 15.32 0.85 -13.89
N GLU A 115 16.53 0.27 -13.85
CA GLU A 115 16.80 -1.07 -14.39
C GLU A 115 15.89 -2.13 -13.75
N LEU A 116 15.76 -2.11 -12.42
CA LEU A 116 14.90 -3.03 -11.67
C LEU A 116 13.42 -2.87 -12.06
N MET A 117 12.95 -1.64 -12.26
CA MET A 117 11.58 -1.40 -12.74
C MET A 117 11.35 -1.96 -14.15
N GLU A 118 12.33 -1.80 -15.06
CA GLU A 118 12.24 -2.35 -16.41
C GLU A 118 12.19 -3.87 -16.42
N VAL A 119 13.07 -4.49 -15.64
CA VAL A 119 13.08 -5.94 -15.46
C VAL A 119 11.75 -6.40 -14.85
N ASN A 120 11.30 -5.81 -13.75
CA ASN A 120 10.03 -6.17 -13.12
C ASN A 120 8.84 -6.08 -14.09
N LEU A 121 8.81 -5.05 -14.94
CA LEU A 121 7.76 -4.92 -15.94
C LEU A 121 7.84 -5.98 -17.03
N GLN A 122 9.03 -6.34 -17.52
CA GLN A 122 9.19 -7.43 -18.50
C GLN A 122 8.61 -8.74 -17.95
N TYR A 123 8.89 -9.05 -16.68
CA TYR A 123 8.34 -10.21 -16.02
C TYR A 123 6.82 -10.08 -15.87
N THR A 124 6.33 -8.93 -15.42
CA THR A 124 4.89 -8.65 -15.32
C THR A 124 4.16 -8.92 -16.63
N LEU A 125 4.68 -8.49 -17.78
CA LEU A 125 4.07 -8.78 -19.09
C LEU A 125 4.02 -10.29 -19.42
N LYS A 126 5.02 -11.08 -18.98
CA LYS A 126 4.98 -12.54 -19.14
C LYS A 126 3.91 -13.19 -18.25
N TYR A 127 3.66 -12.67 -17.05
CA TYR A 127 2.52 -13.12 -16.23
C TYR A 127 1.19 -12.78 -16.91
N LEU A 128 1.08 -11.59 -17.51
CA LEU A 128 -0.10 -11.20 -18.28
C LEU A 128 -0.36 -12.15 -19.45
N ASP A 129 0.67 -12.58 -20.17
CA ASP A 129 0.51 -13.52 -21.28
C ASP A 129 -0.14 -14.84 -20.82
N GLY A 130 0.22 -15.33 -19.63
CA GLY A 130 -0.36 -16.53 -19.03
C GLY A 130 -1.87 -16.46 -18.77
N VAL A 131 -2.42 -15.24 -18.64
CA VAL A 131 -3.85 -15.01 -18.48
C VAL A 131 -4.46 -14.49 -19.77
N LEU A 132 -4.07 -13.30 -20.22
CA LEU A 132 -4.72 -12.54 -21.31
C LEU A 132 -4.48 -13.12 -22.70
N LYS A 133 -3.36 -13.82 -22.94
CA LYS A 133 -3.08 -14.52 -24.22
C LYS A 133 -3.40 -16.02 -24.15
N SER A 134 -3.84 -16.53 -23.01
CA SER A 134 -4.22 -17.93 -22.84
C SER A 134 -5.70 -18.13 -23.16
N ASP A 135 -5.98 -18.72 -24.33
CA ASP A 135 -7.35 -19.05 -24.73
C ASP A 135 -8.07 -19.93 -23.71
N THR A 136 -7.35 -20.89 -23.12
CA THR A 136 -7.88 -21.80 -22.11
C THR A 136 -8.30 -21.06 -20.84
N VAL A 137 -7.43 -20.20 -20.30
CA VAL A 137 -7.71 -19.44 -19.08
C VAL A 137 -8.81 -18.41 -19.35
N MET A 138 -8.71 -17.63 -20.42
CA MET A 138 -9.73 -16.62 -20.74
C MET A 138 -11.11 -17.24 -21.04
N LYS A 139 -11.17 -18.42 -21.66
CA LYS A 139 -12.43 -19.13 -21.86
C LYS A 139 -13.06 -19.52 -20.52
N LYS A 140 -12.28 -20.13 -19.62
CA LYS A 140 -12.76 -20.47 -18.27
C LYS A 140 -13.23 -19.24 -17.49
N LEU A 141 -12.48 -18.14 -17.55
CA LEU A 141 -12.85 -16.91 -16.86
C LEU A 141 -14.17 -16.31 -17.38
N LYS A 142 -14.41 -16.35 -18.70
CA LYS A 142 -15.69 -15.93 -19.30
C LYS A 142 -16.85 -16.85 -18.90
N GLU A 143 -16.60 -18.14 -18.79
CA GLU A 143 -17.61 -19.14 -18.38
C GLU A 143 -17.90 -19.10 -16.87
N GLY A 144 -16.98 -18.54 -16.07
CA GLY A 144 -17.05 -18.50 -14.61
C GLY A 144 -18.17 -17.63 -14.02
N LYS A 145 -18.77 -16.71 -14.79
CA LYS A 145 -19.87 -15.82 -14.35
C LYS A 145 -19.58 -15.13 -13.00
N TYR A 146 -18.51 -14.35 -12.98
CA TYR A 146 -18.13 -13.56 -11.80
C TYR A 146 -18.98 -12.29 -11.69
N ASP A 147 -19.27 -11.88 -10.47
CA ASP A 147 -20.00 -10.64 -10.16
C ASP A 147 -19.06 -9.46 -9.88
N LEU A 148 -17.79 -9.74 -9.59
CA LEU A 148 -16.78 -8.74 -9.23
C LEU A 148 -15.36 -9.29 -9.40
N LEU A 149 -14.43 -8.42 -9.81
CA LEU A 149 -12.99 -8.66 -9.74
C LEU A 149 -12.38 -7.86 -8.57
N LEU A 150 -11.74 -8.55 -7.64
CA LEU A 150 -10.96 -7.95 -6.55
C LEU A 150 -9.47 -8.10 -6.85
N ALA A 151 -8.71 -7.01 -6.83
CA ALA A 151 -7.30 -7.05 -7.19
C ALA A 151 -6.44 -6.11 -6.36
N ASP A 152 -5.17 -6.47 -6.21
CA ASP A 152 -4.13 -5.49 -5.91
C ASP A 152 -3.52 -5.01 -7.23
N PRO A 153 -3.65 -3.72 -7.60
CA PRO A 153 -3.20 -3.24 -8.90
C PRO A 153 -1.67 -3.21 -9.04
N VAL A 154 -0.91 -3.49 -7.96
CA VAL A 154 0.54 -3.73 -8.05
C VAL A 154 0.85 -4.85 -9.04
N TYR A 155 -0.04 -5.83 -9.14
CA TYR A 155 -0.02 -6.86 -10.17
C TYR A 155 -0.92 -6.41 -11.33
N THR A 156 -0.28 -5.96 -12.40
CA THR A 156 -0.93 -5.35 -13.57
C THR A 156 -1.92 -6.32 -14.23
N GLY A 157 -2.94 -5.81 -14.94
CA GLY A 157 -3.81 -6.60 -15.85
C GLY A 157 -5.21 -6.90 -15.33
N SER A 158 -5.45 -6.73 -14.03
CA SER A 158 -6.77 -6.93 -13.43
C SER A 158 -7.84 -6.00 -14.01
N ASP A 159 -7.47 -4.76 -14.32
CA ASP A 159 -8.32 -3.75 -14.94
C ASP A 159 -8.72 -4.11 -16.38
N LEU A 160 -7.76 -4.51 -17.21
CA LEU A 160 -8.06 -4.97 -18.57
C LEU A 160 -8.88 -6.27 -18.55
N THR A 161 -8.58 -7.17 -17.62
CA THR A 161 -9.35 -8.41 -17.46
C THR A 161 -10.79 -8.12 -17.07
N ALA A 162 -11.02 -7.23 -16.09
CA ALA A 162 -12.36 -6.81 -15.69
C ALA A 162 -13.13 -6.20 -16.88
N GLU A 163 -12.46 -5.38 -17.71
CA GLU A 163 -13.07 -4.82 -18.93
C GLU A 163 -13.45 -5.91 -19.95
N ILE A 164 -12.58 -6.90 -20.19
CA ILE A 164 -12.86 -8.01 -21.12
C ILE A 164 -14.02 -8.88 -20.62
N LEU A 165 -14.09 -9.10 -19.31
CA LEU A 165 -15.17 -9.89 -18.68
C LEU A 165 -16.46 -9.09 -18.51
N GLY A 166 -16.40 -7.76 -18.56
CA GLY A 166 -17.54 -6.88 -18.37
C GLY A 166 -18.06 -6.84 -16.92
N ILE A 167 -17.16 -6.98 -15.95
CA ILE A 167 -17.51 -7.07 -14.52
C ILE A 167 -16.96 -5.86 -13.72
N PRO A 168 -17.63 -5.47 -12.61
CA PRO A 168 -17.12 -4.45 -11.69
C PRO A 168 -15.74 -4.78 -11.11
N LEU A 169 -14.97 -3.75 -10.76
CA LEU A 169 -13.59 -3.87 -10.30
C LEU A 169 -13.38 -3.11 -8.99
N VAL A 170 -12.84 -3.81 -7.99
CA VAL A 170 -12.40 -3.20 -6.73
C VAL A 170 -10.91 -3.42 -6.55
N PHE A 171 -10.19 -2.34 -6.30
CA PHE A 171 -8.78 -2.41 -5.94
C PHE A 171 -8.58 -2.44 -4.43
N SER A 172 -7.62 -3.25 -3.98
CA SER A 172 -7.02 -3.21 -2.65
C SER A 172 -5.57 -2.78 -2.79
N LEU A 173 -5.32 -1.47 -2.64
CA LEU A 173 -4.03 -0.84 -2.90
C LEU A 173 -3.45 -0.26 -1.61
N ARG A 174 -2.14 -0.42 -1.39
CA ARG A 174 -1.43 0.27 -0.29
C ARG A 174 -0.94 1.66 -0.72
N PHE A 175 -0.25 1.73 -1.85
CA PHE A 175 0.18 2.96 -2.53
C PHE A 175 0.67 2.55 -3.94
N SER A 176 0.87 3.54 -4.82
CA SER A 176 1.80 3.41 -5.94
C SER A 176 2.98 4.36 -5.78
N PHE A 177 4.09 4.08 -6.46
CA PHE A 177 5.29 4.93 -6.38
C PHE A 177 4.93 6.38 -6.72
N VAL A 178 5.39 7.34 -5.91
CA VAL A 178 4.99 8.77 -5.99
C VAL A 178 3.48 9.03 -6.10
N ASN A 179 2.67 8.19 -5.46
CA ASN A 179 1.21 8.21 -5.57
C ASN A 179 0.69 8.20 -7.01
N ASN A 180 1.46 7.69 -7.99
CA ASN A 180 1.21 7.89 -9.42
C ASN A 180 -0.17 7.38 -9.87
N TRP A 181 -0.53 6.14 -9.54
CA TRP A 181 -1.75 5.48 -10.00
C TRP A 181 -3.00 6.09 -9.39
N GLU A 182 -3.04 6.22 -8.06
CA GLU A 182 -4.14 6.86 -7.37
C GLU A 182 -4.31 8.32 -7.79
N ARG A 183 -3.22 9.07 -8.02
CA ARG A 183 -3.28 10.48 -8.43
C ARG A 183 -3.66 10.67 -9.89
N TYR A 184 -3.02 9.96 -10.83
CA TYR A 184 -3.26 10.15 -12.26
C TYR A 184 -4.46 9.38 -12.75
N CYS A 185 -4.54 8.08 -12.44
CA CYS A 185 -5.59 7.22 -12.97
C CYS A 185 -6.83 7.33 -12.08
N GLY A 186 -6.65 7.31 -10.77
CA GLY A 186 -7.71 7.44 -9.78
C GLY A 186 -8.17 8.88 -9.50
N GLN A 187 -7.47 9.90 -10.03
CA GLN A 187 -7.75 11.33 -9.80
C GLN A 187 -7.75 11.77 -8.32
N LEU A 188 -7.12 10.99 -7.44
CA LEU A 188 -7.00 11.29 -6.02
C LEU A 188 -6.07 12.51 -5.81
N PRO A 189 -6.53 13.61 -5.21
CA PRO A 189 -5.68 14.79 -5.04
C PRO A 189 -4.44 14.48 -4.19
N ALA A 190 -3.27 14.89 -4.68
CA ALA A 190 -2.00 14.85 -3.94
C ALA A 190 -1.24 16.18 -4.14
N PRO A 191 -1.65 17.28 -3.46
CA PRO A 191 -0.96 18.56 -3.59
C PRO A 191 0.49 18.44 -3.08
N PRO A 192 1.52 18.69 -3.92
CA PRO A 192 2.92 18.51 -3.53
C PRO A 192 3.40 19.52 -2.48
N SER A 193 2.58 20.51 -2.14
CA SER A 193 2.87 21.49 -1.09
C SER A 193 2.81 20.92 0.33
N PHE A 194 2.08 19.81 0.55
CA PHE A 194 1.95 19.17 1.86
C PHE A 194 1.73 17.65 1.80
N VAL A 195 1.46 17.06 0.63
CA VAL A 195 1.40 15.60 0.48
C VAL A 195 2.77 15.11 0.01
N PRO A 196 3.55 14.44 0.88
CA PRO A 196 4.85 13.90 0.48
C PRO A 196 4.66 12.82 -0.58
N ALA A 197 5.56 12.81 -1.56
CA ALA A 197 5.63 11.72 -2.52
C ALA A 197 6.01 10.44 -1.78
N VAL A 198 5.24 9.37 -1.98
CA VAL A 198 5.55 8.06 -1.41
C VAL A 198 6.98 7.67 -1.79
N MET A 199 7.76 7.18 -0.81
CA MET A 199 9.19 6.84 -0.90
C MET A 199 10.17 8.03 -0.83
N SER A 200 9.69 9.26 -0.58
CA SER A 200 10.58 10.42 -0.42
C SER A 200 11.17 10.56 0.99
N LYS A 201 10.62 9.83 1.98
CA LYS A 201 10.93 9.93 3.41
C LYS A 201 10.57 11.28 4.04
N LEU A 202 9.83 12.13 3.31
CA LEU A 202 9.35 13.43 3.79
C LEU A 202 8.08 13.28 4.63
N THR A 203 7.73 14.35 5.35
CA THR A 203 6.49 14.43 6.13
C THR A 203 5.52 15.44 5.52
N ASP A 204 4.31 15.58 6.08
CA ASP A 204 3.37 16.64 5.70
C ASP A 204 3.79 18.05 6.14
N LYS A 205 4.81 18.14 6.99
CA LYS A 205 5.42 19.38 7.47
C LYS A 205 6.77 19.57 6.79
N MET A 206 6.74 20.14 5.59
CA MET A 206 7.92 20.45 4.80
C MET A 206 8.28 21.93 4.85
N ASP A 207 9.57 22.23 4.93
CA ASP A 207 10.09 23.56 4.66
C ASP A 207 10.06 23.90 3.15
N PHE A 208 10.62 25.05 2.74
CA PHE A 208 10.63 25.39 1.31
C PHE A 208 11.55 24.46 0.49
N SER A 209 12.71 24.09 1.00
CA SER A 209 13.65 23.23 0.26
C SER A 209 13.09 21.82 0.11
N GLU A 210 12.47 21.29 1.15
CA GLU A 210 11.78 19.99 1.13
C GLU A 210 10.60 20.03 0.16
N ARG A 211 9.83 21.11 0.09
CA ARG A 211 8.76 21.25 -0.92
C ARG A 211 9.28 21.32 -2.35
N VAL A 212 10.40 22.01 -2.58
CA VAL A 212 11.08 22.02 -3.90
C VAL A 212 11.53 20.61 -4.26
N TRP A 213 12.14 19.89 -3.33
CA TRP A 213 12.54 18.50 -3.53
C TRP A 213 11.34 17.58 -3.81
N ASN A 214 10.27 17.68 -3.01
CA ASN A 214 9.05 16.90 -3.18
C ASN A 214 8.44 17.13 -4.56
N PHE A 215 8.33 18.38 -4.99
CA PHE A 215 7.82 18.74 -6.32
C PHE A 215 8.69 18.16 -7.44
N ALA A 216 10.01 18.32 -7.34
CA ALA A 216 10.95 17.76 -8.32
C ALA A 216 10.90 16.22 -8.36
N PHE A 217 10.74 15.59 -7.20
CA PHE A 217 10.63 14.13 -7.07
C PHE A 217 9.37 13.59 -7.72
N TYR A 218 8.21 14.23 -7.53
CA TYR A 218 7.00 13.91 -8.29
C TYR A 218 7.26 14.02 -9.80
N LEU A 219 7.72 15.20 -10.27
CA LEU A 219 7.88 15.48 -11.69
C LEU A 219 8.83 14.48 -12.38
N LEU A 220 10.00 14.23 -11.79
CA LEU A 220 11.01 13.34 -12.36
C LEU A 220 10.48 11.90 -12.47
N ASN A 221 9.88 11.39 -11.39
CA ASN A 221 9.39 10.01 -11.36
C ASN A 221 8.14 9.82 -12.21
N ASP A 222 7.32 10.86 -12.40
CA ASP A 222 6.17 10.81 -13.31
C ASP A 222 6.61 10.68 -14.77
N ILE A 223 7.66 11.41 -15.18
CA ILE A 223 8.26 11.26 -16.51
C ILE A 223 8.79 9.83 -16.72
N ILE A 224 9.44 9.27 -15.70
CA ILE A 224 10.03 7.93 -15.78
C ILE A 224 8.94 6.87 -15.85
N LEU A 225 7.97 6.90 -14.94
CA LEU A 225 6.84 5.96 -14.93
C LEU A 225 6.07 6.01 -16.26
N ASN A 226 5.88 7.20 -16.84
CA ASN A 226 5.26 7.32 -18.15
C ASN A 226 6.05 6.57 -19.25
N ASN A 227 7.37 6.71 -19.28
CA ASN A 227 8.20 6.11 -20.34
C ASN A 227 8.50 4.63 -20.12
N ILE A 228 8.73 4.22 -18.87
CA ILE A 228 9.14 2.88 -18.52
C ILE A 228 7.94 1.96 -18.34
N TYR A 229 6.88 2.45 -17.70
CA TYR A 229 5.71 1.65 -17.35
C TYR A 229 4.54 1.92 -18.30
N TRP A 230 3.95 3.12 -18.27
CA TRP A 230 2.68 3.38 -18.95
C TRP A 230 2.73 3.15 -20.46
N LYS A 231 3.74 3.67 -21.17
CA LYS A 231 3.87 3.43 -22.63
C LYS A 231 3.97 1.95 -23.00
N LYS A 232 4.67 1.15 -22.20
CA LYS A 232 4.84 -0.29 -22.47
C LYS A 232 3.56 -1.06 -22.16
N VAL A 233 2.85 -0.72 -21.08
CA VAL A 233 1.56 -1.33 -20.74
C VAL A 233 0.46 -0.90 -21.72
N ASP A 234 0.42 0.37 -22.14
CA ASP A 234 -0.49 0.86 -23.18
C ASP A 234 -0.29 0.11 -24.51
N ALA A 235 0.97 -0.13 -24.92
CA ALA A 235 1.28 -0.91 -26.11
C ALA A 235 0.77 -2.36 -25.98
N TYR A 236 0.99 -3.00 -24.83
CA TYR A 236 0.49 -4.34 -24.54
C TYR A 236 -1.04 -4.38 -24.55
N TYR A 237 -1.71 -3.43 -23.91
CA TYR A 237 -3.18 -3.39 -23.83
C TYR A 237 -3.78 -3.17 -25.22
N SER A 238 -3.13 -2.32 -26.01
CA SER A 238 -3.53 -2.07 -27.39
C SER A 238 -3.37 -3.30 -28.29
N GLU A 239 -2.33 -4.10 -28.08
CA GLU A 239 -2.14 -5.39 -28.75
C GLU A 239 -3.28 -6.36 -28.42
N ILE A 240 -3.59 -6.55 -27.13
CA ILE A 240 -4.65 -7.46 -26.68
C ILE A 240 -6.03 -7.04 -27.19
N GLN A 241 -6.33 -5.74 -27.19
CA GLN A 241 -7.63 -5.20 -27.62
C GLN A 241 -7.75 -4.98 -29.13
N GLY A 242 -6.63 -5.03 -29.88
CA GLY A 242 -6.59 -4.71 -31.31
C GLY A 242 -6.91 -3.23 -31.64
N LYS A 243 -6.85 -2.34 -30.66
CA LYS A 243 -7.13 -0.89 -30.81
C LYS A 243 -6.34 -0.09 -29.76
N PRO A 244 -6.03 1.20 -30.01
CA PRO A 244 -5.38 2.05 -29.02
C PRO A 244 -6.13 2.04 -27.68
N THR A 245 -5.46 1.57 -26.63
CA THR A 245 -6.04 1.38 -25.30
C THR A 245 -5.05 1.91 -24.26
N SER A 246 -5.50 2.88 -23.45
CA SER A 246 -4.70 3.41 -22.34
C SER A 246 -4.94 2.59 -21.07
N ALA A 247 -3.87 2.07 -20.50
CA ALA A 247 -3.89 1.33 -19.24
C ALA A 247 -4.32 2.23 -18.08
N CYS A 248 -3.83 3.47 -18.00
CA CYS A 248 -4.26 4.39 -16.95
C CYS A 248 -5.75 4.73 -17.05
N GLN A 249 -6.28 4.90 -18.28
CA GLN A 249 -7.72 5.10 -18.48
C GLN A 249 -8.52 3.85 -18.10
N THR A 250 -8.01 2.65 -18.41
CA THR A 250 -8.62 1.37 -18.04
C THR A 250 -8.68 1.21 -16.52
N MET A 251 -7.55 1.37 -15.84
CA MET A 251 -7.42 1.40 -14.38
C MET A 251 -8.35 2.43 -13.73
N SER A 252 -8.53 3.60 -14.36
CA SER A 252 -9.41 4.64 -13.82
C SER A 252 -10.84 4.15 -13.60
N ARG A 253 -11.30 3.12 -14.34
CA ARG A 253 -12.68 2.61 -14.30
C ARG A 253 -12.99 1.77 -13.06
N ALA A 254 -12.02 1.50 -12.19
CA ALA A 254 -12.27 0.82 -10.93
C ALA A 254 -13.36 1.52 -10.11
N ASP A 255 -14.29 0.73 -9.58
CA ASP A 255 -15.45 1.19 -8.84
C ASP A 255 -15.06 1.68 -7.45
N PHE A 256 -14.15 0.98 -6.77
CA PHE A 256 -13.57 1.41 -5.50
C PHE A 256 -12.07 1.17 -5.42
N TRP A 257 -11.42 2.06 -4.67
CA TRP A 257 -10.04 1.94 -4.23
C TRP A 257 -10.04 1.76 -2.71
N LEU A 258 -9.96 0.51 -2.27
CA LEU A 258 -9.71 0.17 -0.87
C LEU A 258 -8.24 0.44 -0.57
N ILE A 259 -7.96 1.62 -0.02
CA ILE A 259 -6.62 2.04 0.36
C ILE A 259 -6.27 1.41 1.70
N ARG A 260 -5.23 0.58 1.73
CA ARG A 260 -4.79 -0.18 2.92
C ARG A 260 -4.03 0.67 3.94
N THR A 261 -4.40 1.94 4.06
CA THR A 261 -3.89 2.85 5.10
C THR A 261 -4.98 3.62 5.83
N TYR A 262 -4.57 4.33 6.88
CA TYR A 262 -5.37 5.23 7.68
C TYR A 262 -4.49 6.30 8.36
N TRP A 263 -5.10 7.32 8.96
CA TRP A 263 -4.42 8.52 9.46
C TRP A 263 -3.64 8.33 10.78
N ASP A 264 -3.84 7.20 11.45
CA ASP A 264 -2.98 6.75 12.55
C ASP A 264 -1.56 6.44 12.05
N PHE A 265 -1.40 6.03 10.79
CA PHE A 265 -0.11 5.76 10.16
C PHE A 265 0.30 6.82 9.11
N GLU A 266 -0.64 7.26 8.27
CA GLU A 266 -0.39 8.22 7.19
C GLU A 266 -0.61 9.68 7.63
N PHE A 267 -0.27 10.61 6.75
CA PHE A 267 -0.58 12.03 6.89
C PHE A 267 -1.90 12.41 6.19
N PRO A 268 -2.74 13.28 6.77
CA PRO A 268 -4.02 13.68 6.17
C PRO A 268 -3.90 14.28 4.77
N ARG A 269 -4.79 13.86 3.86
CA ARG A 269 -4.92 14.45 2.50
C ARG A 269 -6.38 14.41 2.00
N PRO A 270 -6.75 15.23 1.00
CA PRO A 270 -8.07 15.15 0.39
C PRO A 270 -8.29 13.78 -0.26
N PHE A 271 -9.51 13.25 -0.15
CA PHE A 271 -9.87 11.96 -0.75
C PHE A 271 -11.24 12.00 -1.43
N LEU A 272 -11.46 11.04 -2.34
CA LEU A 272 -12.66 10.95 -3.16
C LEU A 272 -13.68 9.95 -2.57
N PRO A 273 -14.98 10.05 -2.89
CA PRO A 273 -16.01 9.18 -2.34
C PRO A 273 -15.82 7.68 -2.62
N ASN A 274 -15.15 7.32 -3.72
CA ASN A 274 -14.83 5.94 -4.09
C ASN A 274 -13.46 5.44 -3.57
N PHE A 275 -12.76 6.25 -2.78
CA PHE A 275 -11.55 5.85 -2.06
C PHE A 275 -11.89 5.58 -0.60
N LYS A 276 -11.64 4.35 -0.14
CA LYS A 276 -12.00 3.89 1.21
C LYS A 276 -10.76 3.42 1.94
N TYR A 277 -10.51 4.02 3.10
CA TYR A 277 -9.28 3.80 3.86
C TYR A 277 -9.49 2.70 4.88
N VAL A 278 -8.88 1.55 4.64
CA VAL A 278 -9.04 0.28 5.37
C VAL A 278 -7.72 -0.16 6.00
N GLY A 279 -6.89 0.78 6.45
CA GLY A 279 -5.64 0.48 7.15
C GLY A 279 -5.86 -0.41 8.39
N GLY A 280 -5.04 -1.45 8.53
CA GLY A 280 -5.15 -2.48 9.58
C GLY A 280 -6.21 -3.55 9.34
N ILE A 281 -6.63 -3.76 8.08
CA ILE A 281 -7.63 -4.77 7.70
C ILE A 281 -7.33 -6.21 8.16
N HIS A 282 -6.05 -6.55 8.37
CA HIS A 282 -5.62 -7.88 8.83
C HIS A 282 -5.48 -7.97 10.35
N CYS A 283 -5.54 -6.85 11.07
CA CYS A 283 -5.34 -6.80 12.52
C CYS A 283 -6.54 -7.41 13.26
N ARG A 284 -6.25 -8.05 14.39
CA ARG A 284 -7.26 -8.76 15.18
C ARG A 284 -6.85 -8.84 16.65
N PRO A 285 -7.80 -9.08 17.56
CA PRO A 285 -7.49 -9.36 18.96
C PRO A 285 -6.51 -10.55 19.07
N ALA A 286 -5.60 -10.48 20.04
CA ALA A 286 -4.64 -11.53 20.27
C ALA A 286 -5.32 -12.82 20.72
N LYS A 287 -4.89 -13.94 20.14
CA LYS A 287 -5.25 -15.29 20.58
C LYS A 287 -4.22 -15.82 21.60
N PRO A 288 -4.57 -16.83 22.40
CA PRO A 288 -3.60 -17.52 23.26
C PRO A 288 -2.40 -18.06 22.47
N LEU A 289 -1.21 -17.94 23.04
CA LEU A 289 0.02 -18.46 22.45
C LEU A 289 0.13 -19.98 22.65
N PRO A 290 0.90 -20.69 21.81
CA PRO A 290 1.33 -22.06 22.09
C PRO A 290 1.99 -22.16 23.48
N GLU A 291 1.78 -23.28 24.18
CA GLU A 291 2.18 -23.45 25.59
C GLU A 291 3.69 -23.24 25.81
N ASP A 292 4.52 -23.77 24.91
CA ASP A 292 5.98 -23.65 24.96
C ASP A 292 6.48 -22.21 24.74
N MET A 293 5.74 -21.44 23.93
CA MET A 293 5.99 -20.03 23.67
C MET A 293 5.52 -19.18 24.86
N GLU A 294 4.35 -19.48 25.40
CA GLU A 294 3.79 -18.83 26.59
C GLU A 294 4.72 -19.01 27.80
N GLU A 295 5.24 -20.21 28.04
CA GLU A 295 6.20 -20.47 29.13
C GLU A 295 7.45 -19.58 29.00
N PHE A 296 8.02 -19.47 27.80
CA PHE A 296 9.16 -18.59 27.53
C PHE A 296 8.81 -17.11 27.76
N VAL A 297 7.64 -16.67 27.30
CA VAL A 297 7.13 -15.31 27.53
C VAL A 297 6.97 -15.01 29.02
N GLN A 298 6.41 -15.95 29.79
CA GLN A 298 6.20 -15.80 31.24
C GLN A 298 7.51 -15.76 32.02
N SER A 299 8.54 -16.49 31.56
CA SER A 299 9.89 -16.48 32.16
C SER A 299 10.59 -15.11 32.13
N SER A 300 10.07 -14.14 31.37
CA SER A 300 10.62 -12.78 31.27
C SER A 300 10.41 -11.90 32.51
N GLY A 301 9.62 -12.34 33.49
CA GLY A 301 9.32 -11.57 34.70
C GLY A 301 8.73 -10.19 34.37
N ASP A 302 9.17 -9.17 35.09
CA ASP A 302 8.70 -7.78 34.89
C ASP A 302 9.37 -7.07 33.71
N ALA A 303 10.55 -7.56 33.28
CA ALA A 303 11.27 -7.01 32.14
C ALA A 303 10.44 -7.10 30.85
N GLY A 304 9.63 -8.16 30.71
CA GLY A 304 8.77 -8.39 29.57
C GLY A 304 9.52 -8.89 28.34
N ILE A 305 8.83 -8.84 27.19
CA ILE A 305 9.34 -9.40 25.94
C ILE A 305 9.55 -8.34 24.87
N VAL A 306 10.48 -8.64 23.96
CA VAL A 306 10.66 -7.98 22.67
C VAL A 306 10.34 -8.97 21.57
N VAL A 307 9.49 -8.54 20.63
CA VAL A 307 9.18 -9.32 19.42
C VAL A 307 10.09 -8.82 18.31
N PHE A 308 10.75 -9.71 17.57
CA PHE A 308 11.64 -9.34 16.49
C PHE A 308 11.37 -10.15 15.22
N THR A 309 11.15 -9.47 14.10
CA THR A 309 11.01 -10.08 12.78
C THR A 309 11.37 -9.09 11.66
N LEU A 310 11.92 -9.63 10.57
CA LEU A 310 12.19 -8.89 9.33
C LEU A 310 11.13 -9.18 8.24
N GLY A 311 9.96 -9.65 8.65
CA GLY A 311 8.82 -9.90 7.77
C GLY A 311 8.80 -11.30 7.15
N SER A 312 7.96 -11.48 6.13
CA SER A 312 7.73 -12.77 5.47
C SER A 312 8.72 -13.07 4.34
N MET A 313 9.31 -12.03 3.77
CA MET A 313 10.17 -12.10 2.58
C MET A 313 11.64 -12.33 2.91
N VAL A 314 12.12 -11.82 4.05
CA VAL A 314 13.51 -11.97 4.49
C VAL A 314 13.59 -13.08 5.51
N LYS A 315 14.13 -14.23 5.12
CA LYS A 315 14.26 -15.41 6.01
C LYS A 315 15.48 -15.33 6.93
N ASN A 316 16.55 -14.72 6.44
CA ASN A 316 17.82 -14.58 7.13
C ASN A 316 18.55 -13.31 6.66
N ILE A 317 19.68 -13.06 7.30
CA ILE A 317 20.65 -12.02 6.96
C ILE A 317 22.04 -12.65 7.06
N THR A 318 23.08 -11.97 6.58
CA THR A 318 24.46 -12.48 6.68
C THR A 318 24.83 -12.80 8.13
N ALA A 319 25.69 -13.81 8.32
CA ALA A 319 26.14 -14.23 9.66
C ALA A 319 26.76 -13.05 10.45
N GLU A 320 27.50 -12.17 9.79
CA GLU A 320 28.04 -10.94 10.41
C GLU A 320 26.93 -10.08 11.01
N LYS A 321 25.91 -9.71 10.22
CA LYS A 321 24.81 -8.86 10.70
C LYS A 321 23.95 -9.57 11.75
N ALA A 322 23.74 -10.88 11.60
CA ALA A 322 23.03 -11.69 12.59
C ALA A 322 23.75 -11.71 13.94
N ASN A 323 25.08 -11.83 13.94
CA ASN A 323 25.90 -11.76 15.16
C ASN A 323 25.90 -10.36 15.79
N VAL A 324 25.92 -9.29 15.00
CA VAL A 324 25.79 -7.92 15.53
C VAL A 324 24.45 -7.75 16.26
N ILE A 325 23.36 -8.18 15.64
CA ILE A 325 22.03 -8.11 16.25
C ILE A 325 21.94 -8.98 17.50
N ALA A 326 22.35 -10.25 17.41
CA ALA A 326 22.34 -11.17 18.54
C ALA A 326 23.14 -10.63 19.73
N SER A 327 24.30 -10.02 19.49
CA SER A 327 25.11 -9.38 20.54
C SER A 327 24.40 -8.21 21.21
N GLY A 328 23.63 -7.40 20.46
CA GLY A 328 22.84 -6.31 21.03
C GLY A 328 21.66 -6.82 21.84
N LEU A 329 20.97 -7.86 21.35
CA LEU A 329 19.86 -8.52 22.05
C LEU A 329 20.33 -9.22 23.34
N ALA A 330 21.55 -9.76 23.38
CA ALA A 330 22.10 -10.37 24.60
C ALA A 330 22.33 -9.37 25.74
N GLN A 331 22.35 -8.07 25.45
CA GLN A 331 22.63 -7.00 26.43
C GLN A 331 21.37 -6.42 27.09
N ILE A 332 20.16 -6.87 26.70
CA ILE A 332 18.91 -6.38 27.28
C ILE A 332 18.30 -7.39 28.27
N PRO A 333 17.58 -6.95 29.30
CA PRO A 333 16.99 -7.85 30.29
C PRO A 333 15.72 -8.57 29.78
N GLN A 334 15.13 -8.14 28.66
CA GLN A 334 13.94 -8.75 28.08
C GLN A 334 14.23 -10.13 27.50
N LYS A 335 13.21 -11.00 27.50
CA LYS A 335 13.23 -12.16 26.61
C LYS A 335 12.89 -11.73 25.19
N VAL A 336 13.53 -12.32 24.20
CA VAL A 336 13.36 -11.95 22.79
C VAL A 336 12.86 -13.14 22.00
N LEU A 337 11.75 -12.95 21.28
CA LEU A 337 11.25 -13.91 20.31
C LEU A 337 11.61 -13.40 18.92
N TRP A 338 12.58 -14.06 18.30
CA TRP A 338 13.12 -13.64 17.01
C TRP A 338 12.73 -14.62 15.91
N ARG A 339 11.94 -14.15 14.95
CA ARG A 339 11.69 -14.87 13.71
C ARG A 339 12.92 -14.84 12.81
N TYR A 340 13.59 -15.97 12.64
CA TYR A 340 14.83 -16.12 11.90
C TYR A 340 15.07 -17.59 11.50
N SER A 341 15.30 -17.84 10.21
CA SER A 341 15.53 -19.18 9.64
C SER A 341 16.94 -19.35 9.04
N GLY A 342 17.89 -18.49 9.43
CA GLY A 342 19.29 -18.59 9.01
C GLY A 342 20.14 -19.43 9.95
N GLU A 343 21.45 -19.40 9.75
CA GLU A 343 22.40 -20.01 10.67
C GLU A 343 22.34 -19.34 12.04
N LYS A 344 22.21 -20.14 13.11
CA LYS A 344 22.14 -19.64 14.49
C LYS A 344 23.36 -18.74 14.77
N PRO A 345 23.17 -17.47 15.18
CA PRO A 345 24.29 -16.60 15.52
C PRO A 345 25.12 -17.16 16.67
N GLU A 346 26.44 -17.06 16.57
CA GLU A 346 27.38 -17.50 17.60
C GLU A 346 27.23 -16.69 18.90
N THR A 347 26.85 -15.42 18.77
CA THR A 347 26.66 -14.47 19.88
C THR A 347 25.23 -14.46 20.45
N LEU A 348 24.41 -15.45 20.13
CA LEU A 348 23.02 -15.53 20.62
C LEU A 348 22.98 -15.77 22.14
N GLY A 349 22.46 -14.79 22.89
CA GLY A 349 22.27 -14.91 24.33
C GLY A 349 21.07 -15.78 24.74
N ASP A 350 21.11 -16.32 25.97
CA ASP A 350 20.07 -17.19 26.55
C ASP A 350 18.70 -16.51 26.74
N ASN A 351 18.65 -15.19 26.59
CA ASN A 351 17.41 -14.42 26.62
C ASN A 351 16.68 -14.43 25.26
N THR A 352 17.29 -14.91 24.19
CA THR A 352 16.71 -14.88 22.83
C THR A 352 16.40 -16.29 22.33
N ARG A 353 15.19 -16.51 21.83
CA ARG A 353 14.78 -17.76 21.17
C ARG A 353 14.45 -17.49 19.69
N LEU A 354 15.00 -18.34 18.81
CA LEU A 354 14.77 -18.29 17.38
C LEU A 354 13.56 -19.14 16.99
N TYR A 355 12.78 -18.65 16.02
CA TYR A 355 11.62 -19.33 15.46
C TYR A 355 11.60 -19.18 13.94
N ASP A 356 11.17 -20.22 13.21
CA ASP A 356 10.94 -20.09 11.76
C ASP A 356 9.77 -19.17 11.44
N TRP A 357 8.73 -19.22 12.28
CA TRP A 357 7.55 -18.39 12.20
C TRP A 357 7.03 -18.07 13.60
N ILE A 358 6.49 -16.86 13.79
CA ILE A 358 5.90 -16.43 15.07
C ILE A 358 4.46 -15.95 14.85
N PRO A 359 3.55 -16.17 15.81
CA PRO A 359 2.22 -15.57 15.81
C PRO A 359 2.32 -14.08 16.16
N GLN A 360 2.84 -13.27 15.23
CA GLN A 360 3.23 -11.87 15.45
C GLN A 360 2.11 -11.02 16.07
N ASN A 361 0.90 -11.05 15.51
CA ASN A 361 -0.26 -10.35 16.06
C ASN A 361 -0.52 -10.69 17.53
N ASP A 362 -0.44 -11.98 17.86
CA ASP A 362 -0.80 -12.48 19.19
C ASP A 362 0.29 -12.13 20.21
N LEU A 363 1.55 -12.21 19.81
CA LEU A 363 2.68 -11.73 20.61
C LEU A 363 2.60 -10.22 20.83
N LEU A 364 2.28 -9.42 19.80
CA LEU A 364 2.16 -7.97 19.96
C LEU A 364 1.01 -7.58 20.90
N GLY A 365 -0.09 -8.33 20.90
CA GLY A 365 -1.19 -8.12 21.85
C GLY A 365 -0.98 -8.73 23.23
N HIS A 366 0.14 -9.41 23.48
CA HIS A 366 0.44 -9.98 24.78
C HIS A 366 0.85 -8.88 25.79
N HIS A 367 0.31 -8.94 27.01
CA HIS A 367 0.51 -7.91 28.05
C HIS A 367 1.98 -7.73 28.51
N LYS A 368 2.85 -8.73 28.27
CA LYS A 368 4.29 -8.65 28.54
C LYS A 368 5.09 -7.98 27.42
N THR A 369 4.50 -7.68 26.27
CA THR A 369 5.22 -7.03 25.16
C THR A 369 5.59 -5.60 25.50
N ARG A 370 6.84 -5.24 25.23
CA ARG A 370 7.39 -3.91 25.53
C ARG A 370 7.79 -3.16 24.27
N ALA A 371 8.36 -3.85 23.29
CA ALA A 371 8.80 -3.26 22.03
C ALA A 371 8.71 -4.26 20.89
N PHE A 372 8.63 -3.71 19.67
CA PHE A 372 8.65 -4.47 18.44
C PHE A 372 9.85 -4.05 17.58
N ILE A 373 10.79 -4.97 17.34
CA ILE A 373 11.85 -4.77 16.35
C ILE A 373 11.33 -5.25 15.00
N THR A 374 11.33 -4.37 14.02
CA THR A 374 10.66 -4.60 12.74
C THR A 374 11.45 -4.06 11.57
N HIS A 375 11.35 -4.73 10.43
CA HIS A 375 11.77 -4.14 9.14
C HIS A 375 10.92 -2.95 8.69
N GLY A 376 9.80 -2.61 9.33
CA GLY A 376 8.96 -1.48 8.93
C GLY A 376 7.99 -1.76 7.78
N GLY A 377 7.70 -3.03 7.50
CA GLY A 377 6.61 -3.39 6.58
C GLY A 377 5.25 -2.99 7.13
N THR A 378 4.38 -2.48 6.24
CA THR A 378 3.06 -1.91 6.61
C THR A 378 2.21 -2.84 7.49
N ASN A 379 2.15 -4.14 7.19
CA ASN A 379 1.33 -5.07 7.98
C ASN A 379 1.77 -5.15 9.45
N GLY A 380 3.09 -5.24 9.69
CA GLY A 380 3.63 -5.29 11.06
C GLY A 380 3.47 -3.95 11.79
N ILE A 381 3.58 -2.83 11.08
CA ILE A 381 3.30 -1.50 11.65
C ILE A 381 1.85 -1.42 12.13
N TYR A 382 0.88 -1.86 11.33
CA TYR A 382 -0.52 -1.84 11.76
C TYR A 382 -0.80 -2.77 12.94
N GLU A 383 -0.18 -3.95 13.02
CA GLU A 383 -0.32 -4.80 14.20
C GLU A 383 0.28 -4.13 15.45
N ALA A 384 1.41 -3.45 15.32
CA ALA A 384 2.01 -2.69 16.41
C ALA A 384 1.15 -1.48 16.83
N ILE A 385 0.56 -0.76 15.87
CA ILE A 385 -0.40 0.32 16.14
C ILE A 385 -1.64 -0.25 16.84
N TYR A 386 -2.22 -1.33 16.31
CA TYR A 386 -3.42 -1.97 16.86
C TYR A 386 -3.23 -2.33 18.34
N HIS A 387 -2.08 -2.90 18.70
CA HIS A 387 -1.75 -3.31 20.08
C HIS A 387 -1.01 -2.23 20.90
N GLY A 388 -0.77 -1.04 20.33
CA GLY A 388 -0.12 0.08 21.01
C GLY A 388 1.33 -0.20 21.44
N VAL A 389 2.10 -0.91 20.61
CA VAL A 389 3.50 -1.29 20.88
C VAL A 389 4.47 -0.34 20.15
N PRO A 390 5.43 0.30 20.85
CA PRO A 390 6.43 1.13 20.20
C PRO A 390 7.49 0.28 19.47
N MET A 391 8.17 0.88 18.48
CA MET A 391 8.97 0.15 17.51
C MET A 391 10.45 0.57 17.43
N VAL A 392 11.32 -0.40 17.16
CA VAL A 392 12.66 -0.15 16.62
C VAL A 392 12.67 -0.66 15.18
N GLY A 393 12.79 0.25 14.22
CA GLY A 393 12.80 -0.06 12.80
C GLY A 393 14.19 -0.34 12.27
N ILE A 394 14.36 -1.44 11.52
CA ILE A 394 15.56 -1.79 10.76
C ILE A 394 15.14 -1.98 9.30
N PRO A 395 14.84 -0.90 8.55
CA PRO A 395 14.34 -0.99 7.19
C PRO A 395 15.38 -1.60 6.25
N LEU A 396 14.91 -2.40 5.29
CA LEU A 396 15.74 -3.22 4.41
C LEU A 396 15.57 -2.88 2.93
N PHE A 397 14.35 -2.63 2.47
CA PHE A 397 14.05 -2.36 1.06
C PHE A 397 12.68 -1.72 0.87
N GLY A 398 12.40 -1.25 -0.35
CA GLY A 398 11.08 -0.76 -0.75
C GLY A 398 10.59 0.39 0.13
N ASP A 399 9.34 0.32 0.57
CA ASP A 399 8.64 1.32 1.38
C ASP A 399 9.06 1.40 2.83
N GLN A 400 9.84 0.43 3.30
CA GLN A 400 10.19 0.30 4.71
C GLN A 400 10.86 1.56 5.30
N PRO A 401 11.86 2.20 4.64
CA PRO A 401 12.44 3.43 5.17
C PRO A 401 11.44 4.58 5.30
N ASP A 402 10.53 4.71 4.33
CA ASP A 402 9.49 5.75 4.29
C ASP A 402 8.46 5.54 5.40
N ASN A 403 7.97 4.30 5.53
CA ASN A 403 7.09 3.87 6.62
C ASN A 403 7.70 4.16 7.99
N MET A 404 8.99 3.87 8.18
CA MET A 404 9.67 4.13 9.44
C MET A 404 9.86 5.64 9.69
N ALA A 405 10.05 6.45 8.65
CA ALA A 405 10.07 7.91 8.78
C ALA A 405 8.72 8.45 9.28
N HIS A 406 7.60 7.89 8.80
CA HIS A 406 6.25 8.24 9.29
C HIS A 406 6.08 7.88 10.77
N MET A 407 6.48 6.67 11.18
CA MET A 407 6.37 6.25 12.58
C MET A 407 7.29 7.04 13.52
N LYS A 408 8.48 7.44 13.04
CA LYS A 408 9.37 8.36 13.75
C LYS A 408 8.73 9.75 13.91
N ALA A 409 8.15 10.29 12.84
CA ALA A 409 7.45 11.58 12.89
C ALA A 409 6.25 11.58 13.86
N LYS A 410 5.58 10.43 14.03
CA LYS A 410 4.51 10.25 15.01
C LYS A 410 5.00 9.94 16.44
N GLY A 411 6.31 9.84 16.65
CA GLY A 411 6.94 9.62 17.96
C GLY A 411 6.84 8.19 18.48
N ALA A 412 6.55 7.22 17.61
CA ALA A 412 6.32 5.82 18.01
C ALA A 412 7.44 4.87 17.59
N ALA A 413 8.51 5.38 16.95
CA ALA A 413 9.63 4.55 16.53
C ALA A 413 11.00 5.24 16.55
N VAL A 414 12.03 4.41 16.76
CA VAL A 414 13.45 4.72 16.47
C VAL A 414 13.85 3.98 15.19
N ILE A 415 14.71 4.58 14.36
CA ILE A 415 15.17 3.98 13.10
C ILE A 415 16.66 3.67 13.22
N MET A 416 17.02 2.43 12.92
CA MET A 416 18.38 1.92 12.85
C MET A 416 18.77 1.61 11.40
N ASP A 417 20.06 1.49 11.15
CA ASP A 417 20.61 1.13 9.86
C ASP A 417 21.29 -0.23 9.96
N LEU A 418 20.85 -1.21 9.18
CA LEU A 418 21.37 -2.58 9.22
C LEU A 418 22.89 -2.62 8.99
N ASN A 419 23.40 -1.78 8.10
CA ASN A 419 24.78 -1.84 7.64
C ASN A 419 25.74 -1.14 8.59
N PHE A 420 25.28 -0.10 9.28
CA PHE A 420 26.13 0.75 10.13
C PHE A 420 25.92 0.57 11.64
N MET A 421 24.84 -0.08 12.08
CA MET A 421 24.58 -0.23 13.53
C MET A 421 25.58 -1.17 14.22
N LYS A 422 25.90 -0.83 15.46
CA LYS A 422 26.66 -1.66 16.39
C LYS A 422 25.73 -2.35 17.41
N PRO A 423 26.21 -3.39 18.13
CA PRO A 423 25.41 -4.04 19.17
C PRO A 423 24.84 -3.07 20.21
N GLU A 424 25.63 -2.06 20.61
CA GLU A 424 25.24 -1.06 21.60
C GLU A 424 24.13 -0.14 21.09
N ASP A 425 24.17 0.20 19.79
CA ASP A 425 23.14 1.05 19.17
C ASP A 425 21.76 0.37 19.23
N LEU A 426 21.71 -0.93 18.95
CA LEU A 426 20.46 -1.70 19.04
C LEU A 426 19.97 -1.81 20.49
N ARG A 427 20.86 -2.12 21.44
CA ARG A 427 20.54 -2.15 22.87
C ARG A 427 19.96 -0.81 23.33
N ASP A 428 20.58 0.29 22.92
CA ASP A 428 20.19 1.64 23.32
C ASP A 428 18.86 2.03 22.68
N ALA A 429 18.64 1.74 21.39
CA ALA A 429 17.36 1.98 20.73
C ALA A 429 16.20 1.23 21.40
N ILE A 430 16.40 -0.04 21.78
CA ILE A 430 15.40 -0.83 22.51
C ILE A 430 15.13 -0.22 23.88
N ASN A 431 16.18 0.14 24.62
CA ASN A 431 16.04 0.78 25.92
C ASN A 431 15.30 2.12 25.83
N THR A 432 15.57 2.93 24.81
CA THR A 432 14.90 4.20 24.55
C THR A 432 13.39 3.99 24.41
N VAL A 433 12.95 3.13 23.48
CA VAL A 433 11.50 2.94 23.23
C VAL A 433 10.75 2.29 24.39
N ILE A 434 11.45 1.53 25.25
CA ILE A 434 10.87 0.91 26.45
C ILE A 434 10.82 1.87 27.63
N LYS A 435 11.88 2.66 27.87
CA LYS A 435 12.04 3.47 29.10
C LYS A 435 11.47 4.88 28.95
N GLU A 436 11.56 5.47 27.76
CA GLU A 436 11.01 6.80 27.52
C GLU A 436 9.50 6.72 27.29
N LYS A 437 8.74 7.30 28.24
CA LYS A 437 7.27 7.22 28.26
C LYS A 437 6.62 7.75 26.97
N SER A 438 7.23 8.76 26.33
CA SER A 438 6.74 9.40 25.11
C SER A 438 6.48 8.41 23.97
N TYR A 439 7.31 7.36 23.83
CA TYR A 439 7.14 6.34 22.79
C TYR A 439 5.91 5.47 23.06
N LYS A 440 5.76 4.98 24.28
CA LYS A 440 4.58 4.19 24.67
C LYS A 440 3.30 5.02 24.62
N GLU A 441 3.33 6.26 25.09
CA GLU A 441 2.20 7.19 25.01
C GLU A 441 1.80 7.46 23.56
N SER A 442 2.77 7.67 22.66
CA SER A 442 2.51 7.85 21.24
C SER A 442 1.91 6.59 20.62
N ALA A 443 2.48 5.40 20.89
CA ALA A 443 1.94 4.14 20.38
C ALA A 443 0.51 3.87 20.88
N MET A 444 0.22 4.12 22.16
CA MET A 444 -1.12 3.99 22.73
C MET A 444 -2.10 5.02 22.15
N ARG A 445 -1.65 6.26 21.89
CA ARG A 445 -2.47 7.28 21.22
C ARG A 445 -2.85 6.82 19.81
N LEU A 446 -1.90 6.28 19.04
CA LEU A 446 -2.18 5.76 17.70
C LEU A 446 -3.12 4.55 17.76
N SER A 447 -2.94 3.64 18.72
CA SER A 447 -3.87 2.52 18.97
C SER A 447 -5.28 3.01 19.27
N SER A 448 -5.44 4.02 20.13
CA SER A 448 -6.74 4.61 20.44
C SER A 448 -7.42 5.16 19.19
N ILE A 449 -6.68 5.87 18.33
CA ILE A 449 -7.20 6.39 17.05
C ILE A 449 -7.54 5.24 16.08
N HIS A 450 -6.75 4.17 16.10
CA HIS A 450 -6.98 3.00 15.26
C HIS A 450 -8.30 2.31 15.58
N HIS A 451 -8.61 2.16 16.88
CA HIS A 451 -9.83 1.52 17.36
C HIS A 451 -11.05 2.45 17.35
N ASP A 452 -10.85 3.77 17.48
CA ASP A 452 -11.92 4.77 17.47
C ASP A 452 -12.38 5.08 16.04
N ARG A 453 -12.99 4.09 15.40
CA ARG A 453 -13.56 4.17 14.05
C ARG A 453 -15.03 3.75 14.07
N PRO A 454 -15.90 4.36 13.23
CA PRO A 454 -17.32 3.97 13.17
C PRO A 454 -17.54 2.51 12.77
N THR A 455 -16.64 1.99 11.93
CA THR A 455 -16.68 0.63 11.37
C THR A 455 -15.29 0.04 11.44
N SER A 456 -15.18 -1.27 11.68
CA SER A 456 -13.89 -1.95 11.60
C SER A 456 -13.30 -1.87 10.18
N PRO A 457 -11.97 -1.88 10.00
CA PRO A 457 -11.37 -1.78 8.66
C PRO A 457 -11.79 -2.96 7.75
N LEU A 458 -11.99 -4.14 8.33
CA LEU A 458 -12.47 -5.33 7.62
C LEU A 458 -13.93 -5.16 7.20
N ASP A 459 -14.82 -4.75 8.09
CA ASP A 459 -16.24 -4.56 7.75
C ASP A 459 -16.45 -3.45 6.72
N GLU A 460 -15.64 -2.38 6.77
CA GLU A 460 -15.66 -1.31 5.76
C GLU A 460 -15.30 -1.87 4.38
N ALA A 461 -14.23 -2.66 4.27
CA ALA A 461 -13.85 -3.30 3.01
C ALA A 461 -14.94 -4.23 2.47
N LEU A 462 -15.47 -5.11 3.33
CA LEU A 462 -16.53 -6.06 2.97
C LEU A 462 -17.77 -5.32 2.49
N PHE A 463 -18.16 -4.24 3.19
CA PHE A 463 -19.32 -3.44 2.82
C PHE A 463 -19.19 -2.88 1.40
N TRP A 464 -18.04 -2.31 1.03
CA TRP A 464 -17.85 -1.71 -0.30
C TRP A 464 -17.67 -2.73 -1.41
N ILE A 465 -17.07 -3.89 -1.12
CA ILE A 465 -17.03 -5.04 -2.05
C ILE A 465 -18.45 -5.51 -2.35
N GLU A 466 -19.25 -5.77 -1.31
CA GLU A 466 -20.64 -6.19 -1.49
C GLU A 466 -21.52 -5.08 -2.10
N PHE A 467 -21.27 -3.82 -1.76
CA PHE A 467 -21.97 -2.68 -2.36
C PHE A 467 -21.77 -2.68 -3.87
N THR A 468 -20.55 -2.92 -4.32
CA THR A 468 -20.21 -2.95 -5.74
C THR A 468 -20.97 -4.07 -6.46
N MET A 469 -21.04 -5.27 -5.88
CA MET A 469 -21.84 -6.37 -6.42
C MET A 469 -23.33 -6.03 -6.46
N ARG A 470 -23.89 -5.50 -5.35
CA ARG A 470 -25.32 -5.15 -5.24
C ARG A 470 -25.77 -4.08 -6.23
N ASN A 471 -24.88 -3.17 -6.61
CA ASN A 471 -25.21 -2.01 -7.46
C ASN A 471 -24.64 -2.11 -8.87
N ASN A 472 -24.01 -3.23 -9.23
CA ASN A 472 -23.32 -3.42 -10.51
C ASN A 472 -22.32 -2.28 -10.81
N GLY A 473 -21.46 -2.00 -9.83
CA GLY A 473 -20.49 -0.92 -9.86
C GLY A 473 -20.85 0.32 -9.02
N ALA A 474 -20.07 1.38 -9.18
CA ALA A 474 -20.13 2.60 -8.38
C ALA A 474 -19.94 3.89 -9.19
N LYS A 475 -20.37 3.89 -10.47
CA LYS A 475 -20.20 5.03 -11.39
C LYS A 475 -20.67 6.39 -10.85
N HIS A 476 -21.69 6.41 -9.98
CA HIS A 476 -22.22 7.63 -9.37
C HIS A 476 -21.28 8.27 -8.33
N LEU A 477 -20.24 7.56 -7.88
CA LEU A 477 -19.20 8.08 -6.98
C LEU A 477 -17.96 8.58 -7.73
N ARG A 478 -17.92 8.40 -9.06
CA ARG A 478 -16.83 8.87 -9.92
C ARG A 478 -16.91 10.39 -10.08
N VAL A 479 -15.78 11.06 -9.84
CA VAL A 479 -15.70 12.52 -9.98
C VAL A 479 -15.58 12.98 -11.44
N GLN A 480 -16.00 14.21 -11.73
CA GLN A 480 -15.91 14.81 -13.07
C GLN A 480 -14.46 14.99 -13.55
N ALA A 481 -13.47 14.96 -12.65
CA ALA A 481 -12.05 15.14 -12.97
C ALA A 481 -11.55 14.18 -14.06
N HIS A 482 -12.11 12.98 -14.17
CA HIS A 482 -11.74 12.01 -15.20
C HIS A 482 -12.10 12.44 -16.63
N GLU A 483 -13.04 13.38 -16.79
CA GLU A 483 -13.54 13.85 -18.09
C GLU A 483 -13.00 15.25 -18.45
N LEU A 484 -12.17 15.85 -17.58
CA LEU A 484 -11.59 17.16 -17.81
C LEU A 484 -10.22 17.03 -18.50
N THR A 485 -9.92 17.98 -19.37
CA THR A 485 -8.55 18.16 -19.85
C THR A 485 -7.65 18.68 -18.71
N TRP A 486 -6.34 18.44 -18.80
CA TRP A 486 -5.39 18.85 -17.75
C TRP A 486 -5.44 20.36 -17.43
N TYR A 487 -5.69 21.21 -18.43
CA TYR A 487 -5.78 22.66 -18.23
C TYR A 487 -7.11 23.10 -17.63
N GLN A 488 -8.23 22.39 -17.93
CA GLN A 488 -9.52 22.61 -17.26
C GLN A 488 -9.47 22.17 -15.80
N TYR A 489 -8.87 21.01 -15.53
CA TYR A 489 -8.70 20.49 -14.17
C TYR A 489 -7.96 21.49 -13.26
N HIS A 490 -6.93 22.17 -13.80
CA HIS A 490 -6.18 23.21 -13.11
C HIS A 490 -6.72 24.64 -13.31
N SER A 491 -7.88 24.79 -13.96
CA SER A 491 -8.52 26.09 -14.25
C SER A 491 -7.60 27.11 -14.96
N LEU A 492 -6.67 26.62 -15.78
CA LEU A 492 -5.70 27.46 -16.51
C LEU A 492 -6.38 28.27 -17.62
N ASP A 493 -7.44 27.74 -18.20
CA ASP A 493 -8.32 28.43 -19.15
C ASP A 493 -9.03 29.62 -18.48
N VAL A 494 -9.55 29.44 -17.26
CA VAL A 494 -10.16 30.51 -16.46
C VAL A 494 -9.12 31.56 -16.08
N LEU A 495 -7.94 31.15 -15.61
CA LEU A 495 -6.85 32.07 -15.28
C LEU A 495 -6.39 32.88 -16.50
N ALA A 496 -6.25 32.25 -17.66
CA ALA A 496 -5.92 32.92 -18.91
C ALA A 496 -6.99 33.95 -19.30
N PHE A 497 -8.27 33.62 -19.17
CA PHE A 497 -9.38 34.55 -19.41
C PHE A 497 -9.32 35.77 -18.47
N LEU A 498 -9.14 35.54 -17.16
CA LEU A 498 -9.06 36.63 -16.17
C LEU A 498 -7.84 37.54 -16.42
N LEU A 499 -6.68 36.97 -16.76
CA LEU A 499 -5.49 37.75 -17.12
C LEU A 499 -5.71 38.58 -18.38
N ALA A 500 -6.41 38.05 -19.38
CA ALA A 500 -6.78 38.79 -20.59
C ALA A 500 -7.71 39.97 -20.27
N VAL A 501 -8.67 39.81 -19.35
CA VAL A 501 -9.55 40.89 -18.89
C VAL A 501 -8.75 42.00 -18.18
N VAL A 502 -7.85 41.64 -17.26
CA VAL A 502 -6.99 42.61 -16.56
C VAL A 502 -6.09 43.36 -17.55
N LEU A 503 -5.50 42.65 -18.52
CA LEU A 503 -4.70 43.26 -19.58
C LEU A 503 -5.53 44.25 -20.41
N LEU A 504 -6.74 43.87 -20.81
CA LEU A 504 -7.64 44.74 -21.57
C LEU A 504 -7.98 46.01 -20.79
N ILE A 505 -8.35 45.90 -19.52
CA ILE A 505 -8.64 47.06 -18.65
C ILE A 505 -7.42 47.97 -18.53
N THR A 506 -6.23 47.39 -18.34
CA THR A 506 -4.98 48.14 -18.24
C THR A 506 -4.67 48.89 -19.54
N LEU A 507 -4.83 48.24 -20.69
CA LEU A 507 -4.64 48.86 -22.01
C LEU A 507 -5.66 49.97 -22.28
N LEU A 508 -6.93 49.78 -21.90
CA LEU A 508 -7.96 50.82 -21.97
C LEU A 508 -7.59 52.00 -21.09
N PHE A 509 -7.16 51.77 -19.84
CA PHE A 509 -6.74 52.83 -18.92
C PHE A 509 -5.54 53.62 -19.45
N ILE A 510 -4.50 52.93 -19.95
CA ILE A 510 -3.33 53.55 -20.61
C ILE A 510 -3.77 54.33 -21.85
N GLY A 511 -4.68 53.78 -22.65
CA GLY A 511 -5.25 54.43 -23.83
C GLY A 511 -5.99 55.72 -23.48
N THR A 512 -6.88 55.68 -22.50
CA THR A 512 -7.60 56.85 -21.99
C THR A 512 -6.66 57.88 -21.39
N TRP A 513 -5.66 57.46 -20.63
CA TRP A 513 -4.68 58.39 -20.06
C TRP A 513 -3.85 59.04 -21.17
N ARG A 514 -3.33 58.28 -22.13
CA ARG A 514 -2.60 58.84 -23.28
C ARG A 514 -3.47 59.79 -24.09
N PHE A 515 -4.75 59.47 -24.29
CA PHE A 515 -5.71 60.35 -24.94
C PHE A 515 -5.93 61.65 -24.15
N CYS A 516 -6.20 61.57 -22.85
CA CYS A 516 -6.35 62.72 -21.96
C CYS A 516 -5.08 63.58 -21.91
N PHE A 517 -3.89 62.96 -21.84
CA PHE A 517 -2.61 63.67 -21.85
C PHE A 517 -2.34 64.36 -23.18
N ARG A 518 -2.63 63.73 -24.32
CA ARG A 518 -2.55 64.38 -25.64
C ARG A 518 -3.53 65.54 -25.77
N MET A 519 -4.74 65.41 -25.24
CA MET A 519 -5.75 66.48 -25.25
C MET A 519 -5.37 67.65 -24.33
N CYS A 520 -4.82 67.38 -23.14
CA CYS A 520 -4.49 68.42 -22.15
C CYS A 520 -3.12 69.07 -22.40
N CYS A 521 -2.12 68.33 -22.89
CA CYS A 521 -0.74 68.80 -23.06
C CYS A 521 -0.32 69.01 -24.53
N GLY A 522 -1.13 68.58 -25.52
CA GLY A 522 -0.83 68.66 -26.95
C GLY A 522 -1.19 69.98 -27.64
N ARG A 523 -1.77 70.96 -26.93
CA ARG A 523 -2.00 72.32 -27.46
C ARG A 523 -0.92 73.29 -26.99
N ARG A 524 0.30 73.17 -27.54
CA ARG A 524 1.26 74.29 -27.58
C ARG A 524 1.80 74.46 -29.00
N GLY A 525 1.33 75.52 -29.67
CA GLY A 525 2.04 76.18 -30.76
C GLY A 525 1.47 76.02 -32.17
N LYS A 526 0.38 76.73 -32.51
CA LYS A 526 0.32 77.39 -33.83
C LYS A 526 0.62 78.88 -33.59
N LYS A 527 1.84 79.33 -33.95
CA LYS A 527 2.16 80.76 -34.07
C LYS A 527 1.22 81.36 -35.13
N LYS A 528 0.55 82.47 -34.79
CA LYS A 528 -0.11 83.34 -35.76
C LYS A 528 0.98 84.03 -36.59
N THR A 529 0.87 83.94 -37.91
CA THR A 529 1.59 84.82 -38.83
C THR A 529 0.64 85.94 -39.21
N GLU A 530 1.08 87.19 -38.99
CA GLU A 530 0.46 88.42 -39.52
C GLU A 530 0.71 88.55 -41.03
#